data_AF-A0A3S0EQ50-F1
#
_entry.id   AF-A0A3S0EQ50-F1
#
_cell.length_a   1.000
_cell.length_b   1.000
_cell.length_c   1.000
_cell.angle_alpha   90.00
_cell.angle_beta   90.00
_cell.angle_gamma   90.00
#
_symmetry.space_group_name_H-M   'P 1'
#
loop_
_entity.id
_entity.type
_entity.pdbx_description
1 polymer ?
#
loop_
_entity_poly.entity_id
_entity_poly.type
_entity_poly.pdbx_seq_one_letter_code
_entity_poly.pdbx_strand_id
1 'polypeptide(L)'
;MSQRMNRSDEYWNNLETIVTSKVHSACKRGTGSQASLIAYLRNLEEMARAECDRRQTIQIIASARSVLGDRKRIGPDDGPFAHTSGL
;
A
#
# COMPACT_ATOMS: atom_id res chain seq x y z
N MET A 1 -5.70 -25.76 8.79
CA MET A 1 -6.79 -25.19 7.99
C MET A 1 -6.60 -23.69 7.94
N SER A 2 -5.90 -23.18 6.92
CA SER A 2 -5.66 -21.74 6.77
C SER A 2 -6.85 -21.13 6.05
N GLN A 3 -7.75 -20.49 6.78
CA GLN A 3 -8.74 -19.60 6.17
C GLN A 3 -7.95 -18.43 5.55
N ARG A 4 -7.58 -18.56 4.27
CA ARG A 4 -7.43 -17.40 3.39
C ARG A 4 -8.82 -16.75 3.37
N MET A 5 -9.05 -15.81 4.27
CA MET A 5 -10.21 -14.93 4.20
C MET A 5 -10.02 -14.09 2.94
N ASN A 6 -10.52 -14.57 1.79
CA ASN A 6 -10.66 -13.75 0.60
C ASN A 6 -11.58 -12.58 0.98
N ARG A 7 -10.98 -11.44 1.32
CA ARG A 7 -11.72 -10.23 1.65
C ARG A 7 -12.53 -9.82 0.42
N SER A 8 -13.81 -9.52 0.62
CA SER A 8 -14.70 -9.10 -0.46
C SER A 8 -14.14 -7.86 -1.17
N ASP A 9 -14.47 -7.70 -2.44
CA ASP A 9 -14.17 -6.51 -3.23
C ASP A 9 -14.66 -5.21 -2.56
N GLU A 10 -15.78 -5.28 -1.83
CA GLU A 10 -16.31 -4.15 -1.05
C GLU A 10 -15.36 -3.71 0.06
N TYR A 11 -14.67 -4.65 0.71
CA TYR A 11 -13.67 -4.35 1.73
C TYR A 11 -12.53 -3.52 1.14
N TRP A 12 -12.01 -3.92 -0.03
CA TRP A 12 -10.91 -3.21 -0.68
C TRP A 12 -11.34 -1.83 -1.17
N ASN A 13 -12.54 -1.69 -1.74
CA ASN A 13 -13.08 -0.38 -2.14
C ASN A 13 -13.24 0.58 -0.94
N ASN A 14 -13.75 0.08 0.18
CA ASN A 14 -13.87 0.86 1.41
C ASN A 14 -12.48 1.24 1.95
N LEU A 15 -11.53 0.31 1.91
CA LEU A 15 -10.15 0.55 2.32
C LEU A 15 -9.50 1.68 1.51
N GLU A 16 -9.66 1.67 0.18
CA GLU A 16 -9.13 2.73 -0.70
C GLU A 16 -9.66 4.11 -0.32
N THR A 17 -10.95 4.20 -0.01
CA THR A 17 -11.61 5.44 0.44
C THR A 17 -11.04 5.92 1.78
N ILE A 18 -10.87 5.00 2.74
CA ILE A 18 -10.33 5.30 4.07
C ILE A 18 -8.87 5.75 3.97
N VAL A 19 -8.05 5.05 3.17
CA VAL A 19 -6.63 5.39 2.95
C VAL A 19 -6.53 6.79 2.37
N THR A 20 -7.29 7.09 1.32
CA THR A 20 -7.29 8.41 0.67
C THR A 20 -7.64 9.52 1.65
N SER A 21 -8.69 9.34 2.46
CA SER A 21 -9.11 10.32 3.47
C SER A 21 -8.07 10.54 4.56
N LYS A 22 -7.45 9.46 5.08
CA LYS A 22 -6.41 9.54 6.11
C LYS A 22 -5.14 10.23 5.60
N VAL A 23 -4.70 9.93 4.37
CA VAL A 23 -3.53 10.55 3.75
C VAL A 23 -3.77 12.03 3.52
N HIS A 24 -4.93 12.40 2.96
CA HIS A 24 -5.30 13.81 2.76
C HIS A 24 -5.30 14.59 4.08
N SER A 25 -5.84 14.00 5.15
CA SER A 25 -5.83 14.60 6.49
C SER A 25 -4.42 14.75 7.06
N ALA A 26 -3.56 13.75 6.83
CA ALA A 26 -2.17 13.77 7.28
C ALA A 26 -1.33 14.82 6.52
N CYS A 27 -1.54 14.97 5.20
CA CYS A 27 -0.93 16.04 4.41
C CYS A 27 -1.31 17.43 4.93
N LYS A 28 -2.59 17.63 5.30
CA LYS A 28 -3.07 18.91 5.85
C LYS A 28 -2.52 19.24 7.23
N ARG A 29 -2.26 18.24 8.08
CA ARG A 29 -1.77 18.46 9.46
C ARG A 29 -0.29 18.79 9.55
N GLY A 30 0.50 18.61 8.49
CA GLY A 30 1.96 18.80 8.54
C GLY A 30 2.65 17.80 9.48
N THR A 31 3.96 17.97 9.68
CA THR A 31 5.00 17.02 10.18
C THR A 31 4.82 16.41 11.58
N GLY A 32 3.60 16.24 12.10
CA GLY A 32 3.33 15.36 13.23
C GLY A 32 3.47 13.89 12.85
N SER A 33 4.15 13.10 13.69
CA SER A 33 4.49 11.67 13.53
C SER A 33 3.60 10.87 12.56
N GLN A 34 3.89 10.97 11.26
CA GLN A 34 3.25 10.17 10.21
C GLN A 34 3.75 8.72 10.23
N ALA A 35 4.72 8.39 11.10
CA ALA A 35 5.32 7.07 11.24
C ALA A 35 4.28 5.97 11.50
N SER A 36 3.25 6.23 12.32
CA SER A 36 2.19 5.26 12.60
C SER A 36 1.31 5.01 11.37
N LEU A 37 1.01 6.06 10.60
CA LEU A 37 0.25 5.94 9.36
C LEU A 37 1.06 5.23 8.26
N ILE A 38 2.35 5.54 8.17
CA ILE A 38 3.28 4.85 7.27
C ILE A 38 3.35 3.35 7.61
N ALA A 39 3.54 3.00 8.89
CA ALA A 39 3.59 1.61 9.33
C ALA A 39 2.26 0.87 9.03
N TYR A 40 1.13 1.53 9.28
CA TYR A 40 -0.19 0.99 8.93
C TYR A 40 -0.32 0.71 7.43
N LEU A 41 0.08 1.66 6.57
CA LEU A 41 0.02 1.48 5.12
C LEU A 41 0.98 0.39 4.62
N ARG A 42 2.14 0.20 5.25
CA ARG A 42 3.04 -0.92 4.92
C ARG A 42 2.36 -2.27 5.14
N ASN A 43 1.76 -2.47 6.31
CA ASN A 43 1.01 -3.70 6.61
C ASN A 43 -0.14 -3.91 5.63
N LEU A 44 -0.86 -2.83 5.26
CA LEU A 44 -1.92 -2.92 4.25
C LEU A 44 -1.38 -3.36 2.89
N GLU A 45 -0.20 -2.87 2.48
CA GLU A 45 0.40 -3.24 1.19
C GLU A 45 0.87 -4.70 1.17
N GLU A 46 1.43 -5.18 2.28
CA GLU A 46 1.80 -6.59 2.46
C GLU A 46 0.57 -7.50 2.37
N MET A 47 -0.51 -7.15 3.09
CA MET A 47 -1.78 -7.88 3.01
C MET A 47 -2.38 -7.82 1.60
N ALA A 48 -2.38 -6.65 0.95
CA ALA A 48 -2.89 -6.51 -0.40
C ALA A 48 -2.10 -7.38 -1.39
N ARG A 49 -0.76 -7.45 -1.28
CA ARG A 49 0.02 -8.35 -2.15
C ARG A 49 -0.23 -9.84 -1.88
N ALA A 50 -0.55 -10.21 -0.65
CA ALA A 50 -0.79 -11.61 -0.27
C ALA A 50 -2.20 -12.10 -0.59
N GLU A 51 -3.19 -11.20 -0.53
CA GLU A 51 -4.62 -11.53 -0.52
C GLU A 51 -5.45 -10.82 -1.60
N CYS A 52 -4.88 -9.85 -2.34
CA CYS A 52 -5.60 -9.04 -3.31
C CYS A 52 -4.92 -9.06 -4.67
N ASP A 53 -5.59 -9.61 -5.69
CA ASP A 53 -5.10 -9.58 -7.08
C ASP A 53 -5.29 -8.20 -7.76
N ARG A 54 -5.83 -7.20 -7.04
CA ARG A 54 -6.10 -5.87 -7.56
C ARG A 54 -4.84 -5.00 -7.51
N ARG A 55 -4.17 -4.90 -8.67
CA ARG A 55 -3.02 -4.00 -8.85
C ARG A 55 -3.31 -2.55 -8.48
N GLN A 56 -4.53 -2.07 -8.77
CA GLN A 56 -4.96 -0.72 -8.45
C GLN A 56 -4.92 -0.44 -6.94
N THR A 57 -5.44 -1.35 -6.12
CA THR A 57 -5.43 -1.22 -4.66
C THR A 57 -4.00 -1.15 -4.11
N ILE A 58 -3.11 -2.02 -4.60
CA ILE A 58 -1.67 -2.01 -4.24
C ILE A 58 -1.03 -0.66 -4.62
N GLN A 59 -1.32 -0.15 -5.83
CA GLN A 59 -0.78 1.13 -6.30
C GLN A 59 -1.29 2.33 -5.48
N ILE A 60 -2.57 2.34 -5.08
CA ILE A 60 -3.13 3.38 -4.21
C ILE A 60 -2.40 3.41 -2.87
N ILE A 61 -2.18 2.25 -2.25
CA ILE A 61 -1.47 2.14 -0.97
C ILE A 61 0.00 2.56 -1.11
N ALA A 62 0.69 2.11 -2.16
CA ALA A 62 2.09 2.48 -2.42
C ALA A 62 2.25 3.99 -2.70
N SER A 63 1.31 4.59 -3.44
CA SER A 63 1.27 6.03 -3.70
C SER A 63 1.01 6.82 -2.42
N ALA A 64 0.05 6.38 -1.59
CA ALA A 64 -0.24 6.97 -0.29
C ALA A 64 1.01 7.02 0.61
N ARG A 65 1.80 5.95 0.66
CA ARG A 65 3.06 5.91 1.40
C ARG A 65 4.09 6.90 0.87
N SER A 66 4.23 6.96 -0.45
CA SER A 66 5.16 7.89 -1.12
C SER A 66 4.83 9.35 -0.84
N VAL A 67 3.53 9.71 -0.83
CA VAL A 67 3.04 11.05 -0.48
C VAL A 67 3.37 11.43 0.96
N LEU A 68 3.36 10.46 1.88
CA LEU A 68 3.76 10.65 3.28
C LEU A 68 5.28 10.60 3.49
N GLY A 69 6.07 10.48 2.41
CA GLY A 69 7.52 10.45 2.45
C GLY A 69 8.15 9.06 2.59
N ASP A 70 7.35 7.99 2.65
CA ASP A 70 7.85 6.61 2.68
C ASP A 70 8.04 6.05 1.28
N ARG A 71 9.25 6.21 0.73
CA ARG A 71 9.63 5.74 -0.61
C ARG A 71 10.15 4.29 -0.65
N LYS A 72 10.07 3.55 0.46
CA LYS A 72 10.53 2.15 0.46
C LYS A 72 9.64 1.28 -0.41
N ARG A 73 10.22 0.57 -1.38
CA ARG A 73 9.53 -0.50 -2.09
C ARG A 73 9.20 -1.64 -1.11
N ILE A 74 7.98 -2.15 -1.21
CA ILE A 74 7.58 -3.43 -0.61
C ILE A 74 7.30 -4.37 -1.78
N GLY A 75 7.60 -5.65 -1.62
CA GLY A 75 7.43 -6.66 -2.68
C GLY A 75 8.72 -6.94 -3.47
N PRO A 76 8.71 -8.00 -4.28
CA PRO A 76 9.87 -8.40 -5.07
C PRO A 76 10.29 -7.29 -6.03
N ASP A 77 11.60 -7.09 -6.19
CA ASP A 77 12.13 -6.10 -7.12
C ASP A 77 11.84 -6.47 -8.59
N ASP A 78 11.43 -7.73 -8.82
CA ASP A 78 10.98 -8.38 -10.07
C ASP A 78 9.68 -7.80 -10.65
N GLY A 79 9.58 -6.47 -10.75
CA GLY A 79 8.73 -5.88 -11.77
C GLY A 79 9.26 -6.25 -13.16
N PRO A 80 8.44 -6.19 -14.23
CA PRO A 80 8.87 -6.45 -15.61
C PRO A 80 9.96 -5.47 -16.14
N PHE A 81 10.42 -4.55 -15.29
CA PHE A 81 11.50 -3.59 -15.53
C PHE A 81 12.70 -3.79 -14.59
N ALA A 82 12.78 -4.93 -13.87
CA ALA A 82 14.01 -5.37 -13.24
C ALA A 82 14.99 -5.69 -14.37
N HIS A 83 15.71 -4.66 -14.81
CA HIS A 83 16.64 -4.76 -15.91
C HIS A 83 17.59 -5.92 -15.66
N THR A 84 17.50 -6.93 -16.52
CA THR A 84 18.60 -7.83 -16.81
C THR A 84 19.73 -6.99 -17.39
N SER A 85 20.49 -6.32 -16.53
CA SER A 85 21.87 -5.94 -16.83
C SER A 85 22.73 -7.19 -16.69
N GLY A 86 22.51 -8.14 -17.60
CA GLY A 86 23.38 -9.28 -17.83
C GLY A 86 24.40 -8.88 -18.87
N LEU A 87 25.66 -8.87 -18.44
CA LEU A 87 26.89 -8.69 -19.21
C LEU A 87 26.97 -9.63 -20.43
#